data_AF-A0A950Z9S6-F1
#
_entry.id   AF-A0A950Z9S6-F1
#
_cell.length_a   1.000
_cell.length_b   1.000
_cell.length_c   1.000
_cell.angle_alpha   90.00
_cell.angle_beta   90.00
_cell.angle_gamma   90.00
#
_symmetry.space_group_name_H-M   'P 1'
#
loop_
_entity.id
_entity.type
_entity.pdbx_description
1 polymer ?
#
loop_
_entity_poly.entity_id
_entity_poly.type
_entity_poly.pdbx_seq_one_letter_code
_entity_poly.pdbx_strand_id
1 'polypeptide(L)'
;ALGVPFDPALGPLVPYLGPGGEIKKCPSFRPGLNAFEAGCGGYGYNEVYIGGRGDLYDYFSDPKSAQTSLSLDDGKALALSSLVMFADSGVAYPQGVAEYSFLEPPFWESPPGTVTAATPDPSVHFRHNGRANVIWADGHVSRESMSQTTPFSAFGGDNGALSLGWFGPRVNNADWKN
;
A
#
# COMPACT_ATOMS: atom_id res chain seq x y z
N ALA A 1 11.85 -5.18 23.39
CA ALA A 1 12.12 -6.58 23.80
C ALA A 1 11.46 -7.49 22.78
N LEU A 2 12.20 -8.44 22.19
CA LEU A 2 11.66 -9.42 21.26
C LEU A 2 10.94 -10.51 22.07
N GLY A 3 9.65 -10.76 21.81
CA GLY A 3 8.89 -11.86 22.43
C GLY A 3 7.61 -11.48 23.17
N VAL A 4 7.23 -10.20 23.23
CA VAL A 4 5.89 -9.80 23.69
C VAL A 4 4.94 -9.89 22.48
N PRO A 5 3.74 -10.49 22.60
CA PRO A 5 2.75 -10.43 21.53
C PRO A 5 2.50 -8.98 21.11
N PHE A 6 2.35 -8.75 19.81
CA PHE A 6 1.96 -7.43 19.30
C PHE A 6 0.63 -7.01 19.93
N ASP A 7 0.63 -5.89 20.64
CA ASP A 7 -0.59 -5.28 21.17
C ASP A 7 -1.00 -4.11 20.24
N PRO A 8 -2.03 -4.29 19.40
CA PRO A 8 -2.49 -3.23 18.51
C PRO A 8 -3.02 -1.99 19.24
N ALA A 9 -3.30 -2.07 20.56
CA ALA A 9 -3.71 -0.94 21.38
C ALA A 9 -2.54 -0.07 21.86
N LEU A 10 -1.29 -0.49 21.67
CA LEU A 10 -0.09 0.26 22.06
C LEU A 10 0.63 0.92 20.88
N GLY A 11 0.07 0.86 19.67
CA GLY A 11 0.65 1.50 18.50
C GLY A 11 0.70 3.02 18.60
N PRO A 12 1.70 3.70 17.99
CA PRO A 12 1.85 5.15 18.05
C PRO A 12 0.68 5.91 17.42
N LEU A 13 -0.08 5.26 16.53
CA LEU A 13 -1.25 5.85 15.89
C LEU A 13 -2.54 5.70 16.71
N VAL A 14 -2.55 4.84 17.74
CA VAL A 14 -3.76 4.53 18.53
C VAL A 14 -4.47 5.77 19.08
N PRO A 15 -3.78 6.81 19.61
CA PRO A 15 -4.44 8.03 20.07
C PRO A 15 -5.25 8.75 18.98
N TYR A 16 -4.90 8.54 17.71
CA TYR A 16 -5.54 9.16 16.55
C TYR A 16 -6.63 8.29 15.92
N LEU A 17 -6.76 7.02 16.33
CA LEU A 17 -7.77 6.10 15.77
C LEU A 17 -9.18 6.33 16.31
N GLY A 18 -9.31 7.14 17.35
CA GLY A 18 -10.55 7.40 18.07
C GLY A 18 -11.04 6.19 18.90
N PRO A 19 -12.08 6.37 19.72
CA PRO A 19 -12.67 5.28 20.49
C PRO A 19 -13.14 4.15 19.56
N GLY A 20 -12.66 2.92 19.78
CA GLY A 20 -13.08 1.74 19.01
C GLY A 20 -12.43 1.60 17.62
N GLY A 21 -11.55 2.52 17.21
CA GLY A 21 -10.85 2.43 15.91
C GLY A 21 -11.76 2.65 14.71
N GLU A 22 -12.89 3.36 14.88
CA GLU A 22 -13.89 3.60 13.84
C GLU A 22 -13.30 4.29 12.59
N ILE A 23 -12.21 5.05 12.73
CA ILE A 23 -11.53 5.69 11.59
C ILE A 23 -11.03 4.67 10.56
N LYS A 24 -10.77 3.44 11.00
CA LYS A 24 -10.30 2.33 10.16
C LYS A 24 -11.43 1.68 9.36
N LYS A 25 -12.69 1.99 9.63
CA LYS A 25 -13.83 1.31 9.00
C LYS A 25 -14.28 2.05 7.76
N CYS A 26 -14.20 1.37 6.62
CA CYS A 26 -14.84 1.80 5.40
C CYS A 26 -16.19 1.08 5.25
N PRO A 27 -17.35 1.78 5.13
CA PRO A 27 -18.65 1.12 4.95
C PRO A 27 -18.74 0.28 3.67
N SER A 28 -17.94 0.61 2.66
CA SER A 28 -17.84 -0.11 1.39
C SER A 28 -16.84 -1.26 1.43
N PHE A 29 -16.08 -1.41 2.52
CA PHE A 29 -15.11 -2.48 2.68
C PHE A 29 -15.58 -3.45 3.77
N ARG A 30 -15.93 -4.67 3.34
CA ARG A 30 -16.29 -5.76 4.23
C ARG A 30 -15.34 -6.91 3.92
N PRO A 31 -14.13 -6.92 4.51
CA PRO A 31 -13.19 -8.00 4.28
C PRO A 31 -13.85 -9.31 4.68
N GLY A 32 -13.94 -10.24 3.74
CA GLY A 32 -14.62 -11.53 3.94
C GLY A 32 -13.76 -12.53 4.72
N LEU A 33 -12.51 -12.18 5.00
CA LEU A 33 -11.47 -13.08 5.47
C LEU A 33 -10.66 -12.45 6.59
N ASN A 34 -10.45 -13.23 7.65
CA ASN A 34 -9.51 -12.92 8.72
C ASN A 34 -8.12 -13.43 8.31
N ALA A 35 -7.35 -12.59 7.61
CA ALA A 35 -6.00 -12.90 7.13
C ALA A 35 -4.91 -12.27 8.02
N PHE A 36 -3.65 -12.41 7.62
CA PHE A 36 -2.48 -11.96 8.39
C PHE A 36 -2.54 -10.47 8.79
N GLU A 37 -3.03 -9.61 7.89
CA GLU A 37 -3.15 -8.15 8.10
C GLU A 37 -4.53 -7.72 8.63
N ALA A 38 -5.32 -8.64 9.19
CA ALA A 38 -6.64 -8.31 9.71
C ALA A 38 -6.58 -7.33 10.89
N GLY A 39 -7.43 -6.31 10.84
CA GLY A 39 -7.50 -5.21 11.79
C GLY A 39 -6.79 -3.93 11.32
N CYS A 40 -6.15 -3.91 10.15
CA CYS A 40 -5.50 -2.72 9.62
C CYS A 40 -6.48 -1.69 9.02
N GLY A 41 -7.72 -2.10 8.70
CA GLY A 41 -8.78 -1.20 8.22
C GLY A 41 -8.89 -1.06 6.71
N GLY A 42 -8.04 -1.76 5.95
CA GLY A 42 -8.09 -1.73 4.49
C GLY A 42 -7.64 -0.41 3.87
N TYR A 43 -6.75 0.32 4.55
CA TYR A 43 -6.03 1.46 4.01
C TYR A 43 -4.54 1.14 4.05
N GLY A 44 -3.93 0.97 2.89
CA GLY A 44 -2.53 0.59 2.78
C GLY A 44 -1.63 1.80 2.88
N TYR A 45 -0.42 1.60 3.39
CA TYR A 45 0.64 2.61 3.47
C TYR A 45 1.72 2.35 2.41
N ASN A 46 2.26 3.41 1.81
CA ASN A 46 3.40 3.33 0.90
C ASN A 46 4.70 3.05 1.68
N GLU A 47 4.93 1.79 2.00
CA GLU A 47 6.15 1.38 2.69
C GLU A 47 7.37 1.36 1.79
N VAL A 48 7.23 1.20 0.47
CA VAL A 48 8.39 1.03 -0.42
C VAL A 48 9.18 2.32 -0.56
N TYR A 49 8.47 3.46 -0.60
CA TYR A 49 9.08 4.77 -0.84
C TYR A 49 8.99 5.74 0.35
N ILE A 50 8.13 5.49 1.35
CA ILE A 50 8.01 6.36 2.54
C ILE A 50 8.47 5.65 3.81
N GLY A 51 7.83 4.52 4.16
CA GLY A 51 8.10 3.81 5.41
C GLY A 51 9.47 3.15 5.46
N GLY A 52 9.85 2.61 4.31
CA GLY A 52 11.10 1.96 3.98
C GLY A 52 11.72 2.61 2.75
N ARG A 53 12.88 2.07 2.35
CA ARG A 53 13.62 2.40 1.13
C ARG A 53 14.05 1.13 0.41
N GLY A 54 13.06 0.30 0.07
CA GLY A 54 13.25 -0.91 -0.73
C GLY A 54 13.72 -0.62 -2.17
N ASP A 55 13.63 0.64 -2.59
CA ASP A 55 14.23 1.16 -3.82
C ASP A 55 15.76 1.33 -3.72
N LEU A 56 16.29 1.67 -2.53
CA LEU A 56 17.71 1.89 -2.28
C LEU A 56 18.47 0.66 -1.82
N TYR A 57 17.80 -0.20 -1.07
CA TYR A 57 18.36 -1.40 -0.45
C TYR A 57 17.57 -2.62 -0.89
N ASP A 58 18.21 -3.78 -0.99
CA ASP A 58 17.50 -5.00 -1.33
C ASP A 58 16.37 -5.26 -0.33
N TYR A 59 15.14 -5.27 -0.84
CA TYR A 59 13.93 -5.29 -0.03
C TYR A 59 13.87 -6.52 0.90
N PHE A 60 14.29 -7.69 0.45
CA PHE A 60 14.15 -8.95 1.17
C PHE A 60 15.35 -9.33 2.04
N SER A 61 16.55 -8.81 1.74
CA SER A 61 17.79 -9.28 2.37
C SER A 61 18.61 -8.21 3.08
N ASP A 62 18.37 -6.91 2.82
CA ASP A 62 19.05 -5.82 3.53
C ASP A 62 18.10 -5.19 4.56
N PRO A 63 18.35 -5.32 5.88
CA PRO A 63 17.49 -4.72 6.91
C PRO A 63 17.39 -3.20 6.82
N LYS A 64 18.29 -2.52 6.10
CA LYS A 64 18.19 -1.08 5.85
C LYS A 64 16.97 -0.71 5.01
N SER A 65 16.42 -1.64 4.23
CA SER A 65 15.19 -1.43 3.46
C SER A 65 14.01 -1.03 4.34
N ALA A 66 13.91 -1.60 5.55
CA ALA A 66 12.85 -1.30 6.52
C ALA A 66 13.25 -0.33 7.64
N GLN A 67 14.54 0.00 7.77
CA GLN A 67 15.08 0.91 8.80
C GLN A 67 15.32 2.33 8.30
N THR A 68 15.29 2.52 6.98
CA THR A 68 15.44 3.82 6.35
C THR A 68 14.08 4.26 5.85
N SER A 69 13.58 5.39 6.32
CA SER A 69 12.37 6.03 5.80
C SER A 69 12.73 7.23 4.94
N LEU A 70 11.77 7.74 4.18
CA LEU A 70 11.94 8.95 3.39
C LEU A 70 12.37 10.14 4.26
N SER A 71 13.48 10.77 3.89
CA SER A 71 13.97 12.02 4.45
C SER A 71 13.74 13.18 3.48
N LEU A 72 13.59 14.41 4.01
CA LEU A 72 13.60 15.62 3.19
C LEU A 72 14.92 15.79 2.41
N ASP A 73 16.01 15.21 2.91
CA ASP A 73 17.31 15.20 2.23
C ASP A 73 17.36 14.23 1.04
N ASP A 74 16.53 13.17 1.07
CA ASP A 74 16.29 12.33 -0.12
C ASP A 74 15.49 13.12 -1.19
N GLY A 75 14.78 14.16 -0.76
CA GLY A 75 13.65 14.77 -1.45
C GLY A 75 13.81 16.23 -1.82
N LYS A 76 14.98 16.69 -2.28
CA LYS A 76 15.03 17.95 -3.09
C LYS A 76 14.39 17.79 -4.48
N ALA A 77 14.02 16.56 -4.88
CA ALA A 77 13.49 16.24 -6.21
C ALA A 77 12.15 15.49 -6.24
N LEU A 78 11.53 15.16 -5.09
CA LEU A 78 10.26 14.46 -5.06
C LEU A 78 9.12 15.49 -5.06
N ALA A 79 8.19 15.42 -6.01
CA ALA A 79 6.97 16.20 -5.90
C ALA A 79 6.01 15.44 -4.98
N LEU A 80 5.88 15.92 -3.74
CA LEU A 80 5.01 15.29 -2.73
C LEU A 80 3.53 15.23 -3.18
N SER A 81 3.14 16.05 -4.16
CA SER A 81 1.84 16.04 -4.82
C SER A 81 1.65 14.87 -5.80
N SER A 82 2.69 14.08 -6.06
CA SER A 82 2.64 12.87 -6.89
C SER A 82 3.28 11.66 -6.19
N LEU A 83 3.48 11.75 -4.87
CA LEU A 83 3.88 10.65 -4.01
C LEU A 83 2.68 10.16 -3.20
N VAL A 84 2.24 8.92 -3.45
CA VAL A 84 1.14 8.30 -2.72
C VAL A 84 1.57 7.99 -1.29
N MET A 85 0.73 8.36 -0.32
CA MET A 85 0.95 8.07 1.09
C MET A 85 0.06 6.91 1.57
N PHE A 86 -1.25 7.01 1.32
CA PHE A 86 -2.22 5.98 1.65
C PHE A 86 -3.24 5.81 0.52
N ALA A 87 -3.84 4.63 0.44
CA ALA A 87 -4.95 4.36 -0.48
C ALA A 87 -5.83 3.23 0.06
N ASP A 88 -7.05 3.11 -0.46
CA ASP A 88 -7.85 1.90 -0.26
C ASP A 88 -7.03 0.66 -0.66
N SER A 89 -6.80 -0.25 0.29
CA SER A 89 -5.97 -1.44 0.10
C SER A 89 -6.64 -2.74 0.51
N GLY A 90 -6.30 -3.82 -0.19
CA GLY A 90 -6.66 -5.18 0.17
C GLY A 90 -5.85 -6.18 -0.65
N VAL A 91 -6.11 -7.46 -0.45
CA VAL A 91 -5.46 -8.52 -1.22
C VAL A 91 -6.46 -9.61 -1.60
N ALA A 92 -6.32 -10.13 -2.81
CA ALA A 92 -7.24 -11.12 -3.37
C ALA A 92 -6.91 -12.52 -2.90
N TYR A 93 -7.92 -13.21 -2.37
CA TYR A 93 -7.95 -14.65 -2.14
C TYR A 93 -9.09 -15.29 -2.96
N PRO A 94 -9.07 -16.61 -3.18
CA PRO A 94 -10.17 -17.30 -3.87
C PRO A 94 -11.54 -17.06 -3.23
N GLN A 95 -11.59 -16.83 -1.92
CA GLN A 95 -12.81 -16.65 -1.15
C GLN A 95 -13.26 -15.18 -1.06
N GLY A 96 -12.45 -14.22 -1.52
CA GLY A 96 -12.77 -12.79 -1.46
C GLY A 96 -11.55 -11.92 -1.16
N VAL A 97 -11.81 -10.69 -0.69
CA VAL A 97 -10.75 -9.73 -0.33
C VAL A 97 -10.47 -9.79 1.17
N ALA A 98 -9.19 -9.82 1.52
CA ALA A 98 -8.71 -9.61 2.88
C ALA A 98 -8.10 -8.20 3.03
N GLU A 99 -8.01 -7.72 4.28
CA GLU A 99 -7.27 -6.49 4.56
C GLU A 99 -5.78 -6.69 4.26
N TYR A 100 -5.12 -5.60 3.85
CA TYR A 100 -3.69 -5.58 3.57
C TYR A 100 -3.11 -4.20 3.93
N SER A 101 -1.98 -4.16 4.63
CA SER A 101 -1.44 -2.94 5.23
C SER A 101 -0.52 -2.15 4.31
N PHE A 102 -0.10 -2.73 3.19
CA PHE A 102 0.89 -2.11 2.30
C PHE A 102 0.27 -1.75 0.96
N LEU A 103 0.84 -0.71 0.35
CA LEU A 103 0.63 -0.37 -1.04
C LEU A 103 1.85 -0.82 -1.83
N GLU A 104 1.60 -1.69 -2.78
CA GLU A 104 2.61 -2.30 -3.63
C GLU A 104 2.68 -1.50 -4.94
N PRO A 105 3.85 -1.00 -5.35
CA PRO A 105 3.97 -0.25 -6.60
C PRO A 105 3.80 -1.19 -7.80
N PRO A 106 3.44 -0.68 -9.00
CA PRO A 106 3.31 -1.55 -10.17
C PRO A 106 4.62 -2.26 -10.57
N PHE A 107 5.77 -1.69 -10.22
CA PHE A 107 7.08 -2.27 -10.47
C PHE A 107 8.00 -2.15 -9.26
N TRP A 108 8.77 -3.20 -8.97
CA TRP A 108 9.91 -3.05 -8.07
C TRP A 108 11.01 -2.21 -8.72
N GLU A 109 11.75 -1.44 -7.92
CA GLU A 109 12.90 -0.66 -8.38
C GLU A 109 14.16 -1.08 -7.65
N SER A 110 15.24 -1.27 -8.39
CA SER A 110 16.58 -1.49 -7.83
C SER A 110 17.63 -1.28 -8.91
N PRO A 111 18.46 -0.22 -8.85
CA PRO A 111 18.43 0.93 -7.94
C PRO A 111 17.24 1.89 -8.27
N PRO A 112 17.04 3.01 -7.52
CA PRO A 112 15.92 3.91 -7.78
C PRO A 112 15.93 4.44 -9.21
N GLY A 113 14.75 4.49 -9.84
CA GLY A 113 14.60 4.85 -11.24
C GLY A 113 14.80 3.70 -12.23
N THR A 114 15.25 2.53 -11.77
CA THR A 114 15.42 1.33 -12.61
C THR A 114 14.40 0.27 -12.24
N VAL A 115 13.35 0.12 -13.05
CA VAL A 115 12.33 -0.91 -12.84
C VAL A 115 12.90 -2.30 -13.09
N THR A 116 12.58 -3.24 -12.22
CA THR A 116 12.92 -4.66 -12.41
C THR A 116 11.87 -5.36 -13.26
N ALA A 117 12.16 -6.57 -13.72
CA ALA A 117 11.18 -7.41 -14.42
C ALA A 117 10.11 -8.00 -13.48
N ALA A 118 10.30 -7.91 -12.17
CA ALA A 118 9.36 -8.43 -11.18
C ALA A 118 8.30 -7.37 -10.82
N THR A 119 7.04 -7.80 -10.81
CA THR A 119 5.89 -6.99 -10.38
C THR A 119 5.34 -7.59 -9.09
N PRO A 120 5.10 -6.79 -8.04
CA PRO A 120 4.39 -7.29 -6.87
C PRO A 120 2.93 -7.61 -7.16
N ASP A 121 2.24 -8.17 -6.18
CA ASP A 121 0.79 -8.28 -6.21
C ASP A 121 0.14 -6.90 -6.08
N PRO A 122 -0.91 -6.61 -6.86
CA PRO A 122 -1.64 -5.37 -6.70
C PRO A 122 -2.39 -5.34 -5.37
N SER A 123 -2.27 -4.22 -4.66
CA SER A 123 -2.96 -4.01 -3.38
C SER A 123 -3.96 -2.87 -3.38
N VAL A 124 -3.99 -1.98 -4.38
CA VAL A 124 -5.00 -0.91 -4.43
C VAL A 124 -6.36 -1.48 -4.77
N HIS A 125 -7.34 -1.24 -3.89
CA HIS A 125 -8.69 -1.77 -4.00
C HIS A 125 -9.66 -0.68 -4.48
N PHE A 126 -10.19 -0.84 -5.69
CA PHE A 126 -11.08 0.11 -6.36
C PHE A 126 -12.55 -0.04 -5.92
N ARG A 127 -12.77 -0.16 -4.62
CA ARG A 127 -14.05 -0.52 -3.97
C ARG A 127 -15.14 0.56 -4.05
N HIS A 128 -14.78 1.81 -4.37
CA HIS A 128 -15.70 2.95 -4.37
C HIS A 128 -16.24 3.25 -5.77
N ASN A 129 -17.11 2.36 -6.25
CA ASN A 129 -17.70 2.41 -7.59
C ASN A 129 -16.61 2.39 -8.69
N GLY A 130 -15.70 1.41 -8.59
CA GLY A 130 -14.57 1.26 -9.52
C GLY A 130 -13.45 2.29 -9.32
N ARG A 131 -13.42 2.98 -8.17
CA ARG A 131 -12.39 3.94 -7.81
C ARG A 131 -11.80 3.65 -6.44
N ALA A 132 -10.55 4.08 -6.23
CA ALA A 132 -9.88 4.10 -4.95
C ALA A 132 -9.73 5.56 -4.48
N ASN A 133 -9.89 5.80 -3.18
CA ASN A 133 -9.45 7.05 -2.57
C ASN A 133 -7.95 6.97 -2.32
N VAL A 134 -7.23 8.04 -2.65
CA VAL A 134 -5.77 8.12 -2.54
C VAL A 134 -5.43 9.40 -1.79
N ILE A 135 -4.61 9.27 -0.75
CA ILE A 135 -4.01 10.38 -0.01
C ILE A 135 -2.56 10.49 -0.45
N TRP A 136 -2.14 11.70 -0.80
CA TRP A 136 -0.80 12.00 -1.27
C TRP A 136 0.05 12.60 -0.14
N ALA A 137 1.37 12.61 -0.32
CA ALA A 137 2.31 13.01 0.73
C ALA A 137 2.25 14.52 1.08
N ASP A 138 1.69 15.36 0.20
CA ASP A 138 1.36 16.76 0.50
C ASP A 138 0.02 16.95 1.24
N GLY A 139 -0.71 15.85 1.47
CA GLY A 139 -1.98 15.80 2.19
C GLY A 139 -3.24 15.99 1.34
N HIS A 140 -3.14 16.20 0.03
CA HIS A 140 -4.34 16.24 -0.80
C HIS A 140 -4.93 14.83 -1.02
N VAL A 141 -6.18 14.78 -1.47
CA VAL A 141 -6.92 13.53 -1.70
C VAL A 141 -7.48 13.52 -3.11
N SER A 142 -7.34 12.39 -3.80
CA SER A 142 -7.92 12.17 -5.13
C SER A 142 -8.72 10.85 -5.20
N ARG A 143 -9.45 10.68 -6.31
CA ARG A 143 -10.23 9.46 -6.61
C ARG A 143 -9.74 8.84 -7.90
N GLU A 144 -8.86 7.86 -7.76
CA GLU A 144 -8.18 7.23 -8.88
C GLU A 144 -8.97 6.05 -9.46
N SER A 145 -8.82 5.84 -10.77
CA SER A 145 -9.43 4.71 -11.49
C SER A 145 -8.36 3.68 -11.82
N MET A 146 -8.74 2.39 -11.83
CA MET A 146 -7.81 1.32 -12.16
C MET A 146 -7.35 1.45 -13.60
N SER A 147 -6.04 1.44 -13.82
CA SER A 147 -5.43 1.45 -15.15
C SER A 147 -4.83 0.10 -15.53
N GLN A 148 -4.48 -0.72 -14.53
CA GLN A 148 -3.78 -1.99 -14.73
C GLN A 148 -4.01 -2.95 -13.56
N THR A 149 -3.89 -4.25 -13.83
CA THR A 149 -3.94 -5.32 -12.84
C THR A 149 -3.21 -6.55 -13.37
N THR A 150 -2.93 -7.53 -12.51
CA THR A 150 -2.51 -8.89 -12.87
C THR A 150 -3.70 -9.85 -12.77
N PRO A 151 -3.72 -10.99 -13.49
CA PRO A 151 -4.87 -11.89 -13.43
C PRO A 151 -5.12 -12.47 -12.03
N PHE A 152 -4.06 -12.94 -11.37
CA PHE A 152 -4.16 -13.61 -10.07
C PHE A 152 -3.16 -13.03 -9.08
N SER A 153 -3.60 -12.94 -7.83
CA SER A 153 -2.77 -12.69 -6.66
C SER A 153 -1.91 -13.92 -6.35
N ALA A 154 -0.74 -13.76 -5.73
CA ALA A 154 0.07 -14.87 -5.20
C ALA A 154 -0.69 -15.69 -4.16
N PHE A 155 -1.76 -15.15 -3.57
CA PHE A 155 -2.68 -15.85 -2.67
C PHE A 155 -3.82 -16.59 -3.40
N GLY A 156 -3.84 -16.56 -4.73
CA GLY A 156 -4.72 -17.35 -5.60
C GLY A 156 -6.07 -16.71 -5.94
N GLY A 157 -6.35 -15.49 -5.47
CA GLY A 157 -7.57 -14.76 -5.84
C GLY A 157 -7.46 -14.08 -7.21
N ASP A 158 -8.60 -13.87 -7.87
CA ASP A 158 -8.69 -13.11 -9.12
C ASP A 158 -8.72 -11.60 -8.81
N ASN A 159 -7.65 -10.89 -9.15
CA ASN A 159 -7.53 -9.47 -8.82
C ASN A 159 -8.53 -8.63 -9.61
N GLY A 160 -8.76 -8.96 -10.89
CA GLY A 160 -9.69 -8.21 -11.74
C GLY A 160 -11.13 -8.34 -11.25
N ALA A 161 -11.56 -9.56 -10.93
CA ALA A 161 -12.90 -9.83 -10.40
C ALA A 161 -13.12 -9.18 -9.03
N LEU A 162 -12.07 -9.04 -8.22
CA LEU A 162 -12.10 -8.43 -6.89
C LEU A 162 -11.66 -6.96 -6.88
N SER A 163 -11.55 -6.32 -8.05
CA SER A 163 -11.24 -4.89 -8.19
C SER A 163 -9.93 -4.45 -7.54
N LEU A 164 -8.89 -5.29 -7.62
CA LEU A 164 -7.52 -4.99 -7.17
C LEU A 164 -6.62 -4.69 -8.37
N GLY A 165 -5.78 -3.68 -8.26
CA GLY A 165 -4.91 -3.25 -9.35
C GLY A 165 -3.99 -2.10 -8.97
N TRP A 166 -3.59 -1.33 -9.98
CA TRP A 166 -2.91 -0.05 -9.82
C TRP A 166 -3.59 1.02 -10.67
N PHE A 167 -3.36 2.28 -10.30
CA PHE A 167 -3.68 3.47 -11.09
C PHE A 167 -2.39 4.08 -11.62
N GLY A 168 -2.54 5.12 -12.46
CA GLY A 168 -1.41 5.82 -13.04
C GLY A 168 -0.81 5.13 -14.27
N PRO A 169 0.31 5.66 -14.80
CA PRO A 169 0.92 5.18 -16.04
C PRO A 169 1.54 3.79 -15.89
N ARG A 170 1.47 3.00 -16.96
CA ARG A 170 1.92 1.60 -17.00
C ARG A 170 3.43 1.43 -17.28
N VAL A 171 4.20 2.51 -17.20
CA VAL A 171 5.61 2.54 -17.66
C VAL A 171 6.59 2.93 -16.56
N ASN A 172 6.11 3.45 -15.43
CA ASN A 172 6.92 3.83 -14.30
C ASN A 172 6.06 3.93 -13.03
N ASN A 173 6.73 4.06 -11.88
CA ASN A 173 6.09 4.32 -10.60
C ASN A 173 5.92 5.83 -10.35
N ALA A 174 5.73 6.67 -11.39
CA ALA A 174 5.75 8.13 -11.23
C ALA A 174 4.74 8.63 -10.18
N ASP A 175 3.46 8.28 -10.34
CA ASP A 175 2.40 8.63 -9.38
C ASP A 175 2.57 7.98 -8.00
N TRP A 176 3.57 7.11 -7.82
CA TRP A 176 3.81 6.37 -6.58
C TRP A 176 5.07 6.81 -5.86
N LYS A 177 5.90 7.64 -6.52
CA LYS A 177 7.20 8.05 -5.99
C LYS A 177 7.59 9.49 -6.30
N ASN A 178 7.11 10.11 -7.40
CA ASN A 178 7.74 11.27 -8.03
C ASN A 178 6.77 12.38 -8.38
#